data_AF-A0A176U5R1-F1
#
_entry.id   AF-A0A176U5R1-F1
#
_cell.length_a   1.000
_cell.length_b   1.000
_cell.length_c   1.000
_cell.angle_alpha   90.00
_cell.angle_beta   90.00
_cell.angle_gamma   90.00
#
_symmetry.space_group_name_H-M   'P 1'
#
loop_
_entity.id
_entity.type
_entity.pdbx_description
1 polymer ?
#
loop_
_entity_poly.entity_id
_entity_poly.type
_entity_poly.pdbx_seq_one_letter_code
_entity_poly.pdbx_strand_id
1 'polypeptide(L)' 'MNNIWNANEDIRSLKSLILFGVRGMAAYAYHAMTLGYTDASLNQFFLTALDSLSKDWGMNELLPIVMEVGRFNLITF' A
#
# COMPACT_ATOMS: atom_id res chain seq x y z
N MET A 1 14.33 0.63 5.67
CA MET A 1 13.80 1.83 4.96
C MET A 1 14.78 2.44 3.95
N ASN A 2 16.09 2.16 4.01
CA ASN A 2 17.04 2.69 3.02
C ASN A 2 16.65 2.38 1.55
N ASN A 3 16.06 1.21 1.31
CA ASN A 3 15.60 0.76 -0.02
C ASN A 3 14.37 1.51 -0.57
N ILE A 4 13.79 2.43 0.22
CA ILE A 4 12.72 3.33 -0.22
C ILE A 4 13.33 4.71 -0.49
N TRP A 5 13.98 5.30 0.53
CA TRP A 5 14.40 6.70 0.49
C TRP A 5 15.61 6.97 -0.41
N ASN A 6 16.49 5.99 -0.58
CA ASN A 6 17.71 6.10 -1.39
C ASN A 6 17.60 5.40 -2.75
N ALA A 7 16.39 4.94 -3.14
CA ALA A 7 16.15 4.39 -4.46
C ALA A 7 16.20 5.48 -5.54
N ASN A 8 16.27 5.07 -6.81
CA ASN A 8 16.03 5.94 -7.95
C ASN A 8 14.71 6.72 -7.77
N GLU A 9 14.66 7.97 -8.25
CA GLU A 9 13.54 8.88 -8.01
C GLU A 9 12.17 8.30 -8.38
N ASP A 10 12.05 7.62 -9.53
CA ASP A 10 10.78 7.03 -9.97
C ASP A 10 10.36 5.88 -9.04
N ILE A 11 11.30 5.01 -8.69
CA ILE A 11 11.07 3.88 -7.78
C ILE A 11 10.70 4.38 -6.38
N ARG A 12 11.43 5.39 -5.89
CA ARG A 12 11.14 6.04 -4.60
C ARG A 12 9.75 6.67 -4.62
N SER A 13 9.36 7.33 -5.71
CA SER A 13 8.03 7.93 -5.88
C SER A 13 6.93 6.87 -5.77
N LEU A 14 7.04 5.78 -6.53
CA LEU A 14 6.07 4.68 -6.50
C LEU A 14 5.98 4.02 -5.12
N LYS A 15 7.13 3.70 -4.50
CA LYS A 15 7.15 3.12 -3.14
C LYS A 15 6.57 4.08 -2.09
N SER A 16 6.81 5.38 -2.23
CA SER A 16 6.23 6.39 -1.34
C SER A 16 4.72 6.47 -1.50
N LEU A 17 4.23 6.42 -2.74
CA LEU A 17 2.79 6.43 -3.04
C LEU A 17 2.09 5.20 -2.42
N ILE A 18 2.69 4.01 -2.53
CA ILE A 18 2.20 2.80 -1.88
C ILE A 18 2.19 2.98 -0.36
N LEU A 19 3.32 3.37 0.23
CA LEU A 19 3.46 3.50 1.69
C LEU A 19 2.45 4.48 2.28
N PHE A 20 2.31 5.66 1.69
CA PHE A 20 1.42 6.69 2.20
C PHE A 20 -0.05 6.40 1.89
N GLY A 21 -0.36 5.81 0.73
CA GLY A 21 -1.71 5.34 0.40
C GLY A 21 -2.18 4.26 1.38
N VAL A 22 -1.34 3.26 1.64
CA VAL A 22 -1.62 2.20 2.63
C VAL A 22 -1.83 2.77 4.03
N ARG A 23 -1.01 3.74 4.45
CA ARG A 23 -1.20 4.40 5.74
C ARG A 23 -2.56 5.08 5.87
N GLY A 24 -3.01 5.77 4.80
CA GLY A 24 -4.33 6.39 4.76
C GLY A 24 -5.46 5.36 4.89
N MET A 25 -5.41 4.29 4.08
CA MET A 25 -6.38 3.19 4.15
C MET A 25 -6.41 2.50 5.52
N ALA A 26 -5.25 2.28 6.14
CA ALA A 26 -5.15 1.65 7.45
C ALA A 26 -5.88 2.47 8.54
N ALA A 27 -5.92 3.80 8.43
CA ALA A 27 -6.68 4.63 9.37
C ALA A 27 -8.20 4.35 9.27
N TYR A 28 -8.74 4.26 8.05
CA TYR A 28 -10.15 3.93 7.83
C TYR A 28 -10.46 2.48 8.25
N ALA A 29 -9.62 1.53 7.87
CA ALA A 29 -9.76 0.13 8.26
C ALA A 29 -9.74 -0.05 9.79
N TYR A 30 -8.88 0.69 10.49
CA TYR A 30 -8.84 0.69 11.95
C TYR A 30 -10.16 1.18 12.55
N HIS A 31 -10.70 2.31 12.07
CA HIS A 31 -11.99 2.81 12.54
C HIS A 31 -13.14 1.83 12.26
N ALA A 32 -13.18 1.21 11.08
CA ALA A 32 -14.14 0.15 10.77
C ALA A 32 -14.01 -1.06 11.72
N MET A 33 -12.77 -1.49 12.02
CA MET A 33 -12.49 -2.58 12.94
C MET A 33 -12.99 -2.30 14.36
N THR A 34 -12.85 -1.06 14.85
CA THR A 34 -13.40 -0.69 16.17
C THR A 34 -14.92 -0.80 16.27
N LEU A 35 -15.62 -0.80 15.13
CA LEU A 35 -17.06 -1.01 15.01
C LEU A 35 -17.43 -2.47 14.70
N GLY A 36 -16.45 -3.37 14.64
CA GLY A 36 -16.66 -4.80 14.35
C GLY A 36 -16.65 -5.17 12.87
N TYR A 37 -16.33 -4.24 11.96
CA TYR A 37 -16.23 -4.50 10.53
C TYR A 37 -14.78 -4.81 10.14
N THR A 38 -14.55 -5.95 9.48
CA THR A 38 -13.23 -6.35 8.99
C THR A 38 -13.35 -6.99 7.62
N ASP A 39 -12.37 -6.73 6.75
CA ASP A 39 -12.26 -7.34 5.42
C ASP A 39 -10.92 -8.09 5.31
N ALA A 40 -11.01 -9.42 5.13
CA ALA A 40 -9.85 -10.28 4.97
C ALA A 40 -9.03 -9.96 3.70
N SER A 41 -9.70 -9.52 2.62
CA SER A 41 -9.05 -9.15 1.36
C SER A 41 -8.24 -7.86 1.52
N LEU A 42 -8.77 -6.87 2.25
CA LEU A 42 -8.05 -5.64 2.58
C LEU A 42 -6.83 -5.93 3.46
N ASN A 43 -7.00 -6.78 4.47
CA ASN A 43 -5.90 -7.20 5.35
C ASN A 43 -4.80 -7.94 4.58
N GLN A 44 -5.18 -8.85 3.68
CA GLN A 44 -4.23 -9.53 2.81
C GLN A 44 -3.51 -8.54 1.88
N PHE A 45 -4.21 -7.54 1.37
CA PHE A 45 -3.62 -6.51 0.55
C PHE A 45 -2.62 -5.64 1.32
N PHE A 46 -2.88 -5.30 2.59
CA PHE A 46 -1.89 -4.59 3.41
C PHE A 46 -0.57 -5.36 3.50
N LEU A 47 -0.62 -6.68 3.65
CA LEU A 47 0.58 -7.51 3.66
C LEU A 47 1.31 -7.47 2.31
N THR A 48 0.58 -7.64 1.20
CA THR A 48 1.14 -7.57 -0.16
C THR A 48 1.80 -6.22 -0.44
N ALA A 49 1.11 -5.12 -0.13
CA ALA A 49 1.60 -3.78 -0.37
C ALA A 49 2.84 -3.49 0.48
N LEU A 50 2.85 -3.84 1.76
CA LEU A 50 4.02 -3.67 2.63
C LEU A 50 5.20 -4.56 2.22
N ASP A 51 4.95 -5.81 1.80
CA ASP A 51 5.99 -6.70 1.29
C ASP A 51 6.65 -6.13 0.03
N SER A 52 5.87 -5.54 -0.89
CA SER A 52 6.38 -4.92 -2.11
C SER A 52 7.41 -3.80 -1.85
N LEU A 53 7.26 -3.07 -0.73
CA LEU A 53 8.20 -2.01 -0.35
C LEU A 53 9.60 -2.56 -0.01
N SER A 54 9.66 -3.81 0.44
CA SER A 54 10.91 -4.50 0.79
C SER A 54 11.67 -5.02 -0.43
N LYS A 55 10.98 -5.26 -1.56
CA LYS A 55 11.57 -5.86 -2.76
C LYS A 55 12.37 -4.85 -3.56
N ASP A 56 13.34 -5.36 -4.31
CA ASP A 56 14.08 -4.58 -5.31
C ASP A 56 13.38 -4.68 -6.68
N TRP A 57 12.16 -4.15 -6.71
CA TRP A 57 11.27 -4.17 -7.86
C TRP A 57 11.36 -2.87 -8.66
N GLY A 58 11.18 -3.01 -9.98
CA GLY A 58 11.15 -1.91 -10.92
C GLY A 58 9.75 -1.30 -11.05
N MET A 59 9.64 -0.36 -11.99
CA MET A 59 8.39 0.35 -12.26
C MET A 59 7.27 -0.58 -12.74
N ASN A 60 7.59 -1.60 -13.53
CA ASN A 60 6.61 -2.52 -14.10
C ASN A 60 5.91 -3.37 -13.03
N GLU A 61 6.60 -3.67 -11.94
CA GLU A 61 6.07 -4.44 -10.83
C GLU A 61 5.39 -3.54 -9.78
N LEU A 62 5.91 -2.33 -9.56
CA LEU A 62 5.38 -1.40 -8.55
C LEU A 62 4.12 -0.66 -9.01
N LEU A 63 4.03 -0.32 -10.31
CA LEU A 63 2.87 0.42 -10.84
C LEU A 63 1.55 -0.35 -10.65
N PRO A 64 1.45 -1.67 -10.90
CA PRO A 64 0.26 -2.44 -10.57
C PRO A 64 -0.15 -2.35 -9.09
N ILE A 65 0.80 -2.39 -8.16
CA ILE A 65 0.53 -2.29 -6.72
C ILE A 65 -0.03 -0.91 -6.38
N VAL A 66 0.53 0.16 -6.95
CA VAL A 66 -0.02 1.51 -6.83
C VAL A 66 -1.48 1.58 -7.30
N MET A 67 -1.80 0.94 -8.44
CA MET A 67 -3.17 0.92 -8.96
C MET A 67 -4.11 0.14 -8.03
N GLU A 68 -3.65 -0.96 -7.44
CA GLU A 68 -4.41 -1.68 -6.42
C GLU A 68 -4.62 -0.87 -5.15
N VAL A 69 -3.61 -0.09 -4.70
CA VAL A 69 -3.76 0.84 -3.57
C VAL A 69 -4.90 1.82 -3.84
N GLY A 70 -4.96 2.39 -5.04
CA GLY A 70 -6.06 3.28 -5.45
C GLY A 70 -7.42 2.56 -5.44
N ARG A 71 -7.49 1.33 -5.96
CA ARG A 71 -8.70 0.52 -5.99
C ARG A 71 -9.22 0.21 -4.58
N PHE A 72 -8.35 -0.29 -3.71
CA PHE A 72 -8.72 -0.62 -2.32
C PHE A 72 -9.15 0.64 -1.56
N ASN A 73 -8.48 1.77 -1.77
CA ASN A 73 -8.83 3.03 -1.13
C ASN A 73 -10.25 3.49 -1.49
N LEU A 74 -10.72 3.25 -2.71
CA LEU A 74 -12.10 3.58 -3.13
C LEU A 74 -13.15 2.68 -2.50
N ILE A 75 -12.84 1.39 -2.26
CA ILE A 75 -13.78 0.40 -1.71
C ILE A 75 -13.68 0.21 -0.20
N THR A 76 -12.80 0.96 0.48
CA THR A 76 -12.67 0.92 1.95
C THR A 76 -13.89 1.57 2.65
N PHE A 77 -15.01 1.77 1.94
CA PHE A 77 -16.26 2.37 2.42
C PHE A 77 -17.46 1.56 1.93
#